data_AF-A0A1E3GVG0-F1
#
_entry.id   AF-A0A1E3GVG0-F1
#
_cell.length_a   1.000
_cell.length_b   1.000
_cell.length_c   1.000
_cell.angle_alpha   90.00
_cell.angle_beta   90.00
_cell.angle_gamma   90.00
#
_symmetry.space_group_name_H-M   'P 1'
#
loop_
_entity.id
_entity.type
_entity.pdbx_description
1 polymer ?
#
loop_
_entity_poly.entity_id
_entity_poly.type
_entity_poly.pdbx_seq_one_letter_code
_entity_poly.pdbx_strand_id
1 'polypeptide(L)'
;MEAATAEPALLTLRCTGAVALRLQHDLPLVIERINTFFGWRAIGRVRLLQMPLHRRPAPVRPKAGPLSSEAAVRVEEACAGIADDGLREAVARLGRAVATRR
;
A
#
# COMPACT_ATOMS: atom_id res chain seq x y z
N MET A 1 16.39 31.65 24.13
CA MET A 1 15.31 31.07 23.31
C MET A 1 15.04 29.71 23.89
N GLU A 2 14.10 29.66 24.84
CA GLU A 2 13.79 28.48 25.66
C GLU A 2 13.15 27.43 24.73
N ALA A 3 13.85 26.33 24.45
CA ALA A 3 13.21 25.19 23.81
C ALA A 3 12.22 24.62 24.82
N ALA A 4 10.93 24.95 24.67
CA ALA A 4 9.87 24.36 25.47
C ALA A 4 10.02 22.83 25.38
N THR A 5 10.44 22.21 26.47
CA THR A 5 10.55 20.75 26.58
C THR A 5 9.14 20.20 26.50
N ALA A 6 8.70 19.86 25.29
CA ALA A 6 7.40 19.27 25.06
C ALA A 6 7.29 17.97 25.88
N GLU A 7 6.26 17.88 26.70
CA GLU A 7 6.03 16.67 27.48
C GLU A 7 5.78 15.48 26.55
N PRO A 8 6.38 14.30 26.80
CA PRO A 8 6.22 13.13 25.93
C PRO A 8 4.76 12.66 25.87
N ALA A 9 4.25 12.41 24.67
CA ALA A 9 2.85 12.06 24.45
C ALA A 9 2.52 10.58 24.72
N LEU A 10 1.22 10.25 24.71
CA LEU A 10 0.68 8.89 24.76
C LEU A 10 0.20 8.43 23.37
N LEU A 11 0.80 7.37 22.83
CA LEU A 11 0.33 6.72 21.61
C LEU A 11 -0.76 5.70 21.93
N THR A 12 -1.96 5.88 21.40
CA THR A 12 -3.05 4.90 21.54
C THR A 12 -3.18 4.07 20.28
N LEU A 13 -2.93 2.76 20.37
CA LEU A 13 -3.00 1.83 19.24
C LEU A 13 -4.19 0.89 19.38
N ARG A 14 -5.05 0.87 18.36
CA ARG A 14 -6.11 -0.15 18.25
C ARG A 14 -5.53 -1.39 17.60
N CYS A 15 -5.71 -2.55 18.22
CA CYS A 15 -5.22 -3.82 17.70
C CYS A 15 -6.21 -4.96 17.96
N THR A 16 -6.08 -6.05 17.20
CA THR A 16 -6.77 -7.31 17.54
C THR A 16 -6.03 -8.02 18.67
N GLY A 17 -6.73 -8.87 19.44
CA GLY A 17 -6.11 -9.62 20.53
C GLY A 17 -4.89 -10.45 20.11
N ALA A 18 -4.94 -11.08 18.94
CA ALA A 18 -3.84 -11.89 18.39
C ALA A 18 -2.54 -11.08 18.17
N VAL A 19 -2.64 -9.80 17.86
CA VAL A 19 -1.48 -8.93 17.59
C VAL A 19 -1.01 -8.21 18.85
N ALA A 20 -1.88 -8.05 19.86
CA ALA A 20 -1.58 -7.31 21.08
C ALA A 20 -0.37 -7.86 21.84
N LEU A 21 -0.25 -9.18 21.99
CA LEU A 21 0.84 -9.80 22.76
C LEU A 21 2.21 -9.53 22.13
N ARG A 22 2.32 -9.67 20.81
CA ARG A 22 3.55 -9.34 20.10
C ARG A 22 3.88 -7.86 20.22
N LEU A 23 2.89 -6.99 20.03
CA LEU A 23 3.09 -5.55 20.19
C LEU A 23 3.59 -5.22 21.60
N GLN A 24 3.04 -5.83 22.65
CA GLN A 24 3.48 -5.62 24.04
C GLN A 24 4.98 -5.89 24.23
N HIS A 25 5.50 -6.97 23.65
CA HIS A 25 6.92 -7.28 23.67
C HIS A 25 7.75 -6.27 22.86
N ASP A 26 7.25 -5.89 21.69
CA ASP A 26 7.94 -4.99 20.75
C ASP A 26 7.83 -3.49 21.15
N LEU A 27 6.97 -3.13 22.12
CA LEU A 27 6.70 -1.74 22.52
C LEU A 27 7.96 -0.91 22.83
N PRO A 28 8.96 -1.40 23.59
CA PRO A 28 10.16 -0.63 23.88
C PRO A 28 10.90 -0.22 22.60
N LEU A 29 11.01 -1.14 21.64
CA LEU A 29 11.65 -0.90 20.35
C LEU A 29 10.83 0.08 19.49
N VAL A 30 9.49 -0.02 19.52
CA VAL A 30 8.61 0.91 18.81
C VAL A 30 8.78 2.35 19.34
N ILE A 31 8.79 2.53 20.67
CA ILE A 31 8.99 3.85 21.28
C ILE A 31 10.37 4.41 20.91
N GLU A 32 11.41 3.60 20.99
CA GLU A 32 12.77 3.99 20.63
C GLU A 32 12.86 4.44 19.18
N ARG A 33 12.37 3.62 18.23
CA ARG A 33 12.37 3.96 16.80
C ARG A 33 11.59 5.22 16.47
N ILE A 34 10.44 5.42 17.10
CA ILE A 34 9.64 6.64 16.90
C ILE A 34 10.42 7.87 17.38
N ASN A 35 10.95 7.84 18.59
CA ASN A 35 11.70 8.97 19.15
C ASN A 35 13.00 9.24 18.38
N THR A 36 13.70 8.19 17.93
CA THR A 36 14.88 8.30 17.05
C THR A 36 14.52 8.94 15.72
N PHE A 37 13.40 8.55 15.10
CA PHE A 37 12.92 9.18 13.86
C PHE A 37 12.64 10.67 14.03
N PHE A 38 12.03 11.07 15.16
CA PHE A 38 11.74 12.48 15.43
C PHE A 38 12.96 13.28 15.91
N GLY A 39 14.00 12.62 16.44
CA GLY A 39 15.17 13.28 17.02
C GLY A 39 14.93 13.89 18.41
N TRP A 40 13.80 13.58 19.04
CA TRP A 40 13.44 14.01 20.40
C TRP A 40 12.41 13.04 21.03
N ARG A 41 12.14 13.15 22.34
CA ARG A 41 11.18 12.29 23.06
C ARG A 41 9.72 12.65 22.76
N ALA A 42 9.27 12.34 21.55
CA ALA A 42 7.89 12.55 21.10
C ALA A 42 6.86 11.72 21.88
N ILE A 43 7.19 10.47 22.21
CA ILE A 43 6.26 9.53 22.87
C ILE A 43 6.89 8.94 24.12
N GLY A 44 6.18 9.02 25.24
CA GLY A 44 6.60 8.48 26.53
C GLY A 44 5.95 7.13 26.86
N ARG A 45 4.74 6.88 26.35
CA ARG A 45 3.96 5.67 26.64
C ARG A 45 3.14 5.23 25.45
N VAL A 46 2.82 3.94 25.40
CA VAL A 46 1.89 3.36 24.42
C VAL A 46 0.78 2.64 25.15
N ARG A 47 -0.48 2.92 24.78
CA ARG A 47 -1.67 2.23 25.25
C ARG A 47 -2.23 1.37 24.13
N LEU A 48 -2.36 0.07 24.38
CA LEU A 48 -3.03 -0.84 23.46
C LEU A 48 -4.52 -0.93 23.80
N LEU A 49 -5.37 -0.69 22.81
CA LEU A 49 -6.82 -0.88 22.87
C LEU A 49 -7.18 -2.09 22.03
N GLN A 50 -7.60 -3.17 22.68
CA GLN A 50 -8.14 -4.34 21.97
C GLN A 50 -9.57 -4.04 21.53
N MET A 51 -9.78 -3.90 20.23
CA MET A 51 -11.08 -3.62 19.65
C MET A 51 -11.19 -4.32 18.29
N PRO A 52 -12.41 -4.68 17.85
CA PRO A 52 -12.64 -5.14 16.48
C PRO A 52 -12.10 -4.10 15.49
N LEU A 53 -11.14 -4.52 14.66
CA LEU A 53 -10.64 -3.68 13.58
C LEU A 53 -11.54 -3.87 12.37
N HIS A 54 -12.34 -2.86 12.05
CA HIS A 54 -13.02 -2.80 10.76
C HIS A 54 -11.95 -2.76 9.67
N ARG A 55 -11.91 -3.77 8.79
CA ARG A 55 -11.06 -3.70 7.60
C ARG A 55 -11.56 -2.51 6.78
N ARG A 56 -10.70 -1.51 6.59
CA ARG A 56 -10.95 -0.47 5.59
C ARG A 56 -11.23 -1.21 4.27
N PRO A 57 -12.38 -0.97 3.61
CA PRO A 57 -12.66 -1.64 2.35
C PRO A 57 -11.49 -1.36 1.41
N ALA A 58 -11.01 -2.42 0.75
CA ALA A 58 -9.95 -2.27 -0.24
C ALA A 58 -10.42 -1.23 -1.27
N PRO A 59 -9.55 -0.31 -1.72
CA PRO A 59 -9.92 0.60 -2.78
C PRO A 59 -10.43 -0.21 -3.96
N VAL A 60 -11.67 0.07 -4.38
CA VAL A 60 -12.28 -0.59 -5.53
C VAL A 60 -11.41 -0.24 -6.73
N ARG A 61 -10.71 -1.24 -7.28
CA ARG A 61 -9.97 -1.05 -8.52
C ARG A 61 -10.99 -0.71 -9.61
N PRO A 62 -10.79 0.36 -10.39
CA PRO A 62 -11.65 0.63 -11.54
C PRO A 62 -11.68 -0.61 -12.43
N LYS A 63 -12.88 -1.03 -12.83
CA LYS A 63 -13.03 -2.11 -13.80
C LYS A 63 -12.42 -1.62 -15.11
N ALA A 64 -11.60 -2.46 -15.75
CA ALA A 64 -11.06 -2.16 -17.07
C ALA A 64 -12.22 -1.84 -18.03
N GLY A 65 -12.13 -0.69 -18.69
CA GLY A 65 -13.13 -0.25 -19.65
C GLY A 65 -13.06 -1.05 -20.96
N PRO A 66 -14.02 -0.85 -21.88
CA PRO A 66 -13.91 -1.43 -23.23
C PRO A 66 -12.63 -0.89 -23.91
N LEU A 67 -11.98 -1.74 -24.70
CA LEU A 67 -10.84 -1.34 -25.51
C LEU A 67 -11.31 -0.37 -26.60
N SER A 68 -10.67 0.81 -26.71
CA SER A 68 -10.95 1.73 -27.80
C SER A 68 -10.44 1.18 -29.13
N SER A 69 -11.14 1.48 -30.23
CA SER A 69 -10.76 1.02 -31.58
C SER A 69 -9.35 1.48 -31.97
N GLU A 70 -8.97 2.70 -31.58
CA GLU A 70 -7.61 3.23 -31.77
C GLU A 70 -6.53 2.43 -31.02
N ALA A 71 -6.82 1.94 -29.82
CA ALA A 71 -5.89 1.16 -29.03
C ALA A 71 -5.77 -0.26 -29.58
N ALA A 72 -6.87 -0.82 -30.11
CA ALA A 72 -6.85 -2.10 -30.80
C ALA A 72 -5.94 -2.05 -32.04
N VAL A 73 -6.10 -1.03 -32.89
CA VAL A 73 -5.27 -0.84 -34.09
C VAL A 73 -3.79 -0.71 -33.72
N ARG A 74 -3.47 0.11 -32.71
CA ARG A 74 -2.09 0.28 -32.24
C ARG A 74 -1.44 -1.03 -31.75
N VAL A 75 -2.22 -1.89 -31.09
CA VAL A 75 -1.74 -3.20 -30.62
C VAL A 75 -1.46 -4.12 -31.81
N GLU A 76 -2.34 -4.14 -32.81
CA GLU A 76 -2.14 -4.94 -34.03
C GLU A 76 -0.91 -4.46 -34.83
N GLU A 77 -0.76 -3.14 -35.00
CA GLU A 77 0.43 -2.56 -35.66
C GLU A 77 1.74 -2.91 -34.92
N ALA A 78 1.74 -2.84 -33.59
CA ALA A 78 2.90 -3.22 -32.78
C ALA A 78 3.24 -4.72 -32.87
N CYS A 79 2.24 -5.56 -33.17
CA CYS A 79 2.41 -7.01 -33.30
C CYS A 79 2.73 -7.47 -34.73
N ALA A 80 2.62 -6.59 -35.74
CA ALA A 80 2.79 -6.93 -37.15
C ALA A 80 4.19 -7.46 -37.51
N GLY A 81 5.23 -7.08 -36.74
CA GLY A 81 6.61 -7.56 -36.93
C GLY A 81 6.90 -8.94 -36.35
N ILE A 82 5.92 -9.60 -35.71
CA ILE A 82 6.12 -10.89 -35.05
C ILE A 82 5.81 -12.03 -36.03
N ALA A 83 6.86 -12.72 -36.47
CA ALA A 83 6.76 -13.83 -37.42
C ALA A 83 6.10 -15.09 -36.84
N ASP A 84 6.26 -15.35 -35.54
CA ASP A 84 5.64 -16.49 -34.87
C ASP A 84 4.18 -16.16 -34.50
N ASP A 85 3.25 -16.96 -35.02
CA ASP A 85 1.81 -16.73 -34.86
C ASP A 85 1.36 -16.83 -33.40
N GLY A 86 1.89 -17.80 -32.65
CA GLY A 86 1.55 -18.01 -31.25
C GLY A 86 2.04 -16.88 -30.35
N LEU A 87 3.26 -16.41 -30.59
CA LEU A 87 3.84 -15.26 -29.90
C LEU A 87 3.07 -13.98 -30.26
N ARG A 88 2.71 -13.79 -31.53
CA ARG A 88 1.94 -12.63 -31.99
C ARG A 88 0.60 -12.54 -31.27
N GLU A 89 -0.12 -13.65 -31.17
CA GLU A 89 -1.40 -13.71 -30.45
C GLU A 89 -1.24 -13.46 -28.95
N ALA A 90 -0.22 -14.06 -28.32
CA ALA A 90 0.06 -13.88 -26.90
C ALA A 90 0.38 -12.41 -26.57
N VAL A 91 1.18 -11.74 -27.41
CA VAL A 91 1.55 -10.33 -27.25
C VAL A 91 0.36 -9.41 -27.55
N ALA A 92 -0.45 -9.70 -28.57
CA ALA A 92 -1.66 -8.94 -28.86
C ALA A 92 -2.66 -9.02 -27.69
N ARG A 93 -2.85 -10.21 -27.10
CA ARG A 93 -3.70 -10.40 -25.92
C ARG A 93 -3.21 -9.58 -24.72
N LEU A 94 -1.89 -9.53 -24.50
CA LEU A 94 -1.29 -8.70 -23.45
C LEU A 94 -1.49 -7.21 -23.73
N GLY A 95 -1.23 -6.76 -24.97
CA GLY A 95 -1.40 -5.37 -25.38
C GLY A 95 -2.82 -4.86 -25.16
N ARG A 96 -3.83 -5.66 -25.52
CA ARG A 96 -5.25 -5.35 -25.25
C ARG A 96 -5.54 -5.23 -23.76
N ALA A 97 -5.02 -6.13 -22.93
CA ALA A 97 -5.25 -6.10 -21.48
C ALA A 97 -4.56 -4.91 -20.77
N VAL A 98 -3.41 -4.46 -21.28
CA VAL A 98 -2.72 -3.28 -20.76
C VAL A 98 -3.43 -1.99 -21.16
N ALA A 99 -3.94 -1.93 -22.40
CA ALA A 99 -4.63 -0.76 -22.93
C ALA A 99 -5.98 -0.48 -22.23
N THR A 100 -6.65 -1.49 -21.66
CA THR A 100 -7.93 -1.33 -20.94
C THR A 100 -7.79 -0.99 -19.45
N ARG A 101 -6.59 -1.11 -18.87
CA ARG A 101 -6.34 -0.93 -17.42
C ARG A 101 -6.02 0.51 -17.02
N ARG A 102 -5.93 1.43 -17.98
CA ARG A 102 -5.51 2.82 -17.76
C ARG A 102 -6.62 3.71 -17.26
#